data_AF-W8ZEZ4-F1
#
_entry.id   AF-W8ZEZ4-F1
#
_cell.length_a   1.000
_cell.length_b   1.000
_cell.length_c   1.000
_cell.angle_alpha   90.00
_cell.angle_beta   90.00
_cell.angle_gamma   90.00
#
_symmetry.space_group_name_H-M   'P 1'
#
loop_
_entity.id
_entity.type
_entity.pdbx_description
1 polymer ?
#
loop_
_entity_poly.entity_id
_entity_poly.type
_entity_poly.pdbx_seq_one_letter_code
_entity_poly.pdbx_strand_id
1 'polypeptide(L)'
;MNNVNVTVLRDEKLGGIEREYTEVKRLACVGERIKIVNAWMTYGTYDNGAVFTVDRVSGGSVYVNLAKFPGGNSGGYISKREYVVLDPTEIVRIGGERFRMVDRKAAVGERIIIVATADRRWKNGAVFTVRESEPSGVWIKHPEGNIGGKAGVFHREYRVLEPLASAAAPPSTSGPADLTEVVANLARRVAELERLIAPSQVARGTVPNRRPSFLKPTRDEIVQRAKDDVAALETTYQSAWSSGGASFWPQACAKQGYSPVHYVEYVINREKRTVVALIRRLRDKSVYYKGIAKCAPDDVFNAHIGRAISLRRALGLEVPAEYTSAPQPTEPRVGDIIRNGLGKRRVVYAVRPKMRTYGVGAGEAFVSADKGLTYVDDSNYEFWTHIQFVTIIDDSREETEVSA
;
A
#
# COMPACT_ATOMS: atom_id res chain seq x y z
N MET A 1 15.72 -2.10 -19.51
CA MET A 1 14.29 -1.78 -19.35
C MET A 1 13.55 -3.11 -19.44
N ASN A 2 12.95 -3.59 -18.34
CA ASN A 2 12.17 -4.82 -18.40
C ASN A 2 10.91 -4.54 -19.22
N ASN A 3 10.74 -5.22 -20.36
CA ASN A 3 9.48 -5.22 -21.09
C ASN A 3 8.44 -5.87 -20.19
N VAL A 4 7.59 -5.04 -19.59
CA VAL A 4 6.43 -5.50 -18.83
C VAL A 4 5.37 -5.90 -19.84
N ASN A 5 5.00 -7.18 -19.87
CA ASN A 5 3.90 -7.64 -20.73
C ASN A 5 2.57 -7.08 -20.18
N VAL A 6 1.78 -6.49 -21.06
CA VAL A 6 0.51 -5.84 -20.72
C VAL A 6 -0.61 -6.49 -21.51
N THR A 7 -1.69 -6.84 -20.80
CA THR A 7 -2.95 -7.27 -21.40
C THR A 7 -4.00 -6.18 -21.20
N VAL A 8 -4.77 -5.85 -22.25
CA VAL A 8 -5.87 -4.88 -22.18
C VAL A 8 -7.20 -5.64 -22.12
N LEU A 9 -8.02 -5.36 -21.11
CA LEU A 9 -9.34 -5.99 -20.95
C LEU A 9 -10.35 -4.99 -20.40
N ARG A 10 -11.64 -5.25 -20.64
CA ARG A 10 -12.71 -4.52 -19.96
C ARG A 10 -12.67 -4.81 -18.45
N ASP A 11 -12.81 -3.76 -17.64
CA ASP A 11 -12.90 -3.84 -16.18
C ASP A 11 -14.34 -3.60 -15.75
N GLU A 12 -15.05 -4.66 -15.31
CA GLU A 12 -16.45 -4.53 -14.89
C GLU A 12 -16.60 -3.61 -13.68
N LYS A 13 -15.57 -3.49 -12.83
CA LYS A 13 -15.59 -2.57 -11.67
C LYS A 13 -15.56 -1.10 -12.09
N LEU A 14 -15.06 -0.82 -13.30
CA LEU A 14 -15.03 0.49 -13.96
C LEU A 14 -16.07 0.57 -15.09
N GLY A 15 -17.20 -0.14 -14.96
CA GLY A 15 -18.29 -0.08 -15.92
C GLY A 15 -17.96 -0.64 -17.31
N GLY A 16 -16.94 -1.49 -17.40
CA GLY A 16 -16.51 -2.13 -18.65
C GLY A 16 -15.53 -1.32 -19.48
N ILE A 17 -14.94 -0.25 -18.94
CA ILE A 17 -13.84 0.47 -19.60
C ILE A 17 -12.62 -0.43 -19.77
N GLU A 18 -11.91 -0.26 -20.88
CA GLU A 18 -10.66 -0.95 -21.13
C GLU A 18 -9.58 -0.48 -20.15
N ARG A 19 -8.97 -1.43 -19.45
CA ARG A 19 -7.90 -1.22 -18.48
C ARG A 19 -6.69 -2.06 -18.86
N GLU A 20 -5.50 -1.52 -18.61
CA GLU A 20 -4.24 -2.25 -18.76
C GLU A 20 -3.95 -3.07 -17.49
N TYR A 21 -3.58 -4.34 -17.70
CA TYR A 21 -3.19 -5.28 -16.68
C TYR A 21 -1.75 -5.69 -16.91
N THR A 22 -0.95 -5.66 -15.84
CA THR A 22 0.39 -6.24 -15.87
C THR A 22 0.29 -7.74 -15.73
N GLU A 23 1.00 -8.46 -16.59
CA GLU A 23 1.10 -9.91 -16.51
C GLU A 23 2.19 -10.32 -15.53
N VAL A 24 1.79 -10.86 -14.38
CA VAL A 24 2.70 -11.23 -13.30
C VAL A 24 2.76 -12.74 -13.13
N LYS A 25 3.98 -13.29 -13.19
CA LYS A 25 4.19 -14.71 -12.90
C LYS A 25 4.21 -14.96 -11.39
N ARG A 26 3.03 -15.20 -10.84
CA ARG A 26 2.80 -15.58 -9.44
C ARG A 26 1.63 -16.54 -9.31
N LEU A 27 1.41 -17.08 -8.11
CA LEU A 27 0.22 -17.86 -7.81
C LEU A 27 -1.01 -16.94 -7.79
N ALA A 28 -2.11 -17.40 -8.37
CA ALA A 28 -3.38 -16.69 -8.36
C ALA A 28 -4.22 -17.05 -7.13
N CYS A 29 -5.04 -16.10 -6.68
CA CYS A 29 -6.07 -16.26 -5.67
C CYS A 29 -7.45 -16.45 -6.30
N VAL A 30 -8.40 -16.98 -5.52
CA VAL A 30 -9.81 -17.07 -5.94
C VAL A 30 -10.34 -15.67 -6.26
N GLY A 31 -11.04 -15.54 -7.38
CA GLY A 31 -11.58 -14.27 -7.87
C GLY A 31 -10.58 -13.41 -8.66
N GLU A 32 -9.30 -13.75 -8.69
CA GLU A 32 -8.34 -13.07 -9.57
C GLU A 32 -8.54 -13.48 -11.02
N ARG A 33 -8.14 -12.61 -11.95
CA ARG A 33 -8.07 -12.94 -13.37
C ARG A 33 -6.70 -13.48 -13.72
N ILE A 34 -6.70 -14.53 -14.52
CA ILE A 34 -5.51 -15.14 -15.09
C ILE A 34 -5.58 -15.13 -16.60
N LYS A 35 -4.42 -15.05 -17.25
CA LYS A 35 -4.28 -15.28 -18.69
C LYS A 35 -3.46 -16.54 -18.94
N ILE A 36 -3.95 -17.39 -19.83
CA ILE A 36 -3.22 -18.57 -20.28
C ILE A 36 -2.09 -18.14 -21.22
N VAL A 37 -0.87 -18.53 -20.92
CA VAL A 37 0.35 -18.22 -21.69
C VAL A 37 1.09 -19.47 -22.15
N ASN A 38 0.77 -20.64 -21.59
CA ASN A 38 1.36 -21.92 -21.95
C ASN A 38 0.34 -23.06 -21.79
N ALA A 39 -0.72 -23.03 -22.58
CA ALA A 39 -1.80 -24.01 -22.64
C ALA A 39 -1.26 -25.44 -22.83
N TRP A 40 -1.67 -26.38 -21.95
CA TRP A 40 -1.22 -27.76 -21.99
C TRP A 40 -2.35 -28.74 -21.63
N MET A 41 -2.56 -29.78 -22.44
CA MET A 41 -3.63 -30.77 -22.25
C MET A 41 -5.01 -30.11 -22.02
N THR A 42 -5.37 -29.13 -22.84
CA THR A 42 -6.58 -28.33 -22.64
C THR A 42 -7.86 -29.05 -23.03
N TYR A 43 -7.76 -30.18 -23.72
CA TYR A 43 -8.89 -30.92 -24.29
C TYR A 43 -9.82 -30.03 -25.15
N GLY A 44 -9.25 -28.99 -25.79
CA GLY A 44 -9.99 -28.04 -26.62
C GLY A 44 -10.85 -27.02 -25.86
N THR A 45 -10.71 -26.92 -24.53
CA THR A 45 -11.53 -26.01 -23.72
C THR A 45 -10.97 -24.58 -23.63
N TYR A 46 -9.67 -24.40 -23.87
CA TYR A 46 -9.01 -23.10 -23.86
C TYR A 46 -7.68 -23.15 -24.62
N ASP A 47 -7.20 -21.96 -24.97
CA ASP A 47 -5.96 -21.71 -25.73
C ASP A 47 -5.10 -20.63 -25.05
N ASN A 48 -3.88 -20.43 -25.55
CA ASN A 48 -3.06 -19.29 -25.17
C ASN A 48 -3.79 -17.98 -25.47
N GLY A 49 -3.78 -17.06 -24.52
CA GLY A 49 -4.51 -15.80 -24.55
C GLY A 49 -5.89 -15.86 -23.87
N ALA A 50 -6.43 -17.06 -23.59
CA ALA A 50 -7.69 -17.18 -22.85
C ALA A 50 -7.57 -16.54 -21.46
N VAL A 51 -8.62 -15.82 -21.05
CA VAL A 51 -8.68 -15.15 -19.75
C VAL A 51 -9.80 -15.75 -18.93
N PHE A 52 -9.48 -16.08 -17.68
CA PHE A 52 -10.42 -16.68 -16.75
C PHE A 52 -10.39 -15.99 -15.40
N THR A 53 -11.54 -16.01 -14.71
CA THR A 53 -11.61 -15.72 -13.27
C THR A 53 -11.44 -17.04 -12.51
N VAL A 54 -10.58 -17.04 -11.50
CA VAL A 54 -10.29 -18.24 -10.71
C VAL A 54 -11.46 -18.58 -9.79
N ASP A 55 -12.04 -19.78 -9.95
CA ASP A 55 -13.14 -20.25 -9.09
C ASP A 55 -12.63 -20.92 -7.80
N ARG A 56 -11.49 -21.60 -7.88
CA ARG A 56 -10.88 -22.31 -6.75
C ARG A 56 -9.37 -22.45 -6.92
N VAL A 57 -8.63 -22.51 -5.81
CA VAL A 57 -7.18 -22.74 -5.78
C VAL A 57 -6.90 -24.00 -4.98
N SER A 58 -6.01 -24.87 -5.46
CA SER A 58 -5.50 -26.02 -4.69
C SER A 58 -4.16 -26.49 -5.25
N GLY A 59 -3.24 -26.93 -4.37
CA GLY A 59 -1.92 -27.44 -4.77
C GLY A 59 -1.02 -26.42 -5.49
N GLY A 60 -1.30 -25.12 -5.32
CA GLY A 60 -0.63 -24.04 -6.04
C GLY A 60 -1.08 -23.89 -7.50
N SER A 61 -2.10 -24.63 -7.95
CA SER A 61 -2.73 -24.48 -9.26
C SER A 61 -4.16 -23.95 -9.10
N VAL A 62 -4.78 -23.57 -10.19
CA VAL A 62 -6.13 -23.00 -10.18
C VAL A 62 -7.12 -23.95 -10.82
N TYR A 63 -8.38 -23.79 -10.46
CA TYR A 63 -9.50 -24.52 -11.02
C TYR A 63 -10.52 -23.49 -11.50
N VAL A 64 -10.90 -23.61 -12.77
CA VAL A 64 -11.84 -22.74 -13.46
C VAL A 64 -12.96 -23.61 -14.01
N ASN A 65 -14.20 -23.33 -13.61
CA ASN A 65 -15.39 -24.08 -14.03
C ASN A 65 -15.57 -24.05 -15.56
N LEU A 66 -15.23 -22.93 -16.20
CA LEU A 66 -15.26 -22.79 -17.66
C LEU A 66 -14.20 -23.63 -18.39
N ALA A 67 -13.15 -24.08 -17.69
CA ALA A 67 -12.12 -24.95 -18.25
C ALA A 67 -12.42 -26.45 -18.06
N LYS A 68 -13.61 -26.80 -17.55
CA LYS A 68 -14.00 -28.19 -17.30
C LYS A 68 -14.25 -28.94 -18.60
N PHE A 69 -13.72 -30.15 -18.68
CA PHE A 69 -13.97 -31.08 -19.79
C PHE A 69 -14.33 -32.48 -19.25
N PRO A 70 -15.51 -33.05 -19.59
CA PRO A 70 -15.86 -34.42 -19.24
C PRO A 70 -14.85 -35.41 -19.83
N GLY A 71 -14.23 -36.26 -18.99
CA GLY A 71 -13.30 -37.31 -19.43
C GLY A 71 -11.83 -36.92 -19.53
N GLY A 72 -11.44 -35.68 -19.22
CA GLY A 72 -10.04 -35.25 -19.24
C GLY A 72 -9.67 -34.16 -18.24
N ASN A 73 -10.53 -33.16 -18.07
CA ASN A 73 -10.35 -32.07 -17.10
C ASN A 73 -11.62 -31.81 -16.30
N SER A 74 -12.16 -32.83 -15.63
CA SER A 74 -13.45 -32.74 -14.91
C SER A 74 -13.46 -31.69 -13.80
N GLY A 75 -12.28 -31.36 -13.26
CA GLY A 75 -12.09 -30.34 -12.23
C GLY A 75 -11.93 -28.92 -12.77
N GLY A 76 -11.63 -28.74 -14.07
CA GLY A 76 -11.26 -27.44 -14.64
C GLY A 76 -9.87 -26.97 -14.20
N TYR A 77 -8.99 -27.91 -13.92
CA TYR A 77 -7.61 -27.67 -13.51
C TYR A 77 -6.84 -26.90 -14.56
N ILE A 78 -6.07 -25.91 -14.11
CA ILE A 78 -5.09 -25.15 -14.88
C ILE A 78 -3.84 -25.04 -14.01
N SER A 79 -2.72 -25.56 -14.51
CA SER A 79 -1.46 -25.58 -13.77
C SER A 79 -0.89 -24.17 -13.63
N LYS A 80 -0.21 -23.89 -12.50
CA LYS A 80 0.59 -22.65 -12.33
C LYS A 80 1.61 -22.39 -13.41
N ARG A 81 1.99 -23.40 -14.19
CA ARG A 81 2.90 -23.24 -15.33
C ARG A 81 2.21 -22.62 -16.55
N GLU A 82 0.89 -22.77 -16.66
CA GLU A 82 0.12 -22.41 -17.85
C GLU A 82 -0.34 -20.95 -17.86
N TYR A 83 -0.40 -20.29 -16.69
CA TYR A 83 -0.98 -18.95 -16.57
C TYR A 83 -0.04 -17.88 -15.99
N VAL A 84 -0.42 -16.62 -16.20
CA VAL A 84 0.04 -15.43 -15.46
C VAL A 84 -1.16 -14.76 -14.81
N VAL A 85 -0.95 -14.07 -13.70
CA VAL A 85 -1.99 -13.27 -13.04
C VAL A 85 -2.06 -11.89 -13.69
N LEU A 86 -3.26 -11.36 -13.86
CA LEU A 86 -3.51 -10.05 -14.44
C LEU A 86 -3.70 -9.01 -13.32
N ASP A 87 -2.61 -8.32 -12.99
CA ASP A 87 -2.61 -7.28 -11.96
C ASP A 87 -3.09 -5.94 -12.54
N PRO A 88 -4.19 -5.35 -12.02
CA PRO A 88 -4.74 -4.10 -12.54
C PRO A 88 -3.73 -2.95 -12.39
N THR A 89 -3.56 -2.16 -13.44
CA THR A 89 -2.76 -0.92 -13.38
C THR A 89 -3.65 0.31 -13.25
N GLU A 90 -3.09 1.47 -12.94
CA GLU A 90 -3.85 2.73 -12.98
C GLU A 90 -4.03 3.27 -14.41
N ILE A 91 -3.80 2.47 -15.46
CA ILE A 91 -3.90 2.91 -16.85
C ILE A 91 -5.19 2.39 -17.49
N VAL A 92 -5.99 3.30 -18.03
CA VAL A 92 -7.23 3.00 -18.77
C VAL A 92 -7.15 3.51 -20.21
N ARG A 93 -7.91 2.88 -21.10
CA ARG A 93 -8.05 3.26 -22.51
C ARG A 93 -9.46 3.72 -22.77
N ILE A 94 -9.59 4.96 -23.23
CA ILE A 94 -10.87 5.61 -23.49
C ILE A 94 -10.78 6.23 -24.88
N GLY A 95 -11.59 5.74 -25.83
CA GLY A 95 -11.55 6.22 -27.22
C GLY A 95 -10.22 5.97 -27.93
N GLY A 96 -9.48 4.93 -27.56
CA GLY A 96 -8.15 4.60 -28.12
C GLY A 96 -6.98 5.37 -27.49
N GLU A 97 -7.25 6.35 -26.65
CA GLU A 97 -6.23 7.11 -25.93
C GLU A 97 -5.95 6.50 -24.54
N ARG A 98 -4.70 6.59 -24.07
CA ARG A 98 -4.27 6.06 -22.78
C ARG A 98 -4.29 7.15 -21.71
N PHE A 99 -4.84 6.83 -20.54
CA PHE A 99 -4.87 7.74 -19.40
C PHE A 99 -4.40 7.05 -18.14
N ARG A 100 -3.64 7.77 -17.31
CA ARG A 100 -3.37 7.36 -15.94
C ARG A 100 -4.46 7.93 -15.03
N MET A 101 -5.06 7.07 -14.21
CA MET A 101 -5.95 7.45 -13.12
C MET A 101 -5.09 7.95 -11.95
N VAL A 102 -5.37 9.16 -11.49
CA VAL A 102 -4.63 9.79 -10.38
C VAL A 102 -5.59 10.21 -9.28
N ASP A 103 -5.25 9.83 -8.05
CA ASP A 103 -5.99 10.22 -6.85
C ASP A 103 -5.56 11.62 -6.38
N ARG A 104 -6.19 12.64 -6.96
CA ARG A 104 -5.97 14.05 -6.61
C ARG A 104 -7.20 14.89 -6.93
N LYS A 105 -7.23 16.12 -6.40
CA LYS A 105 -8.25 17.11 -6.78
C LYS A 105 -8.07 17.53 -8.24
N ALA A 106 -9.17 17.53 -9.00
CA ALA A 106 -9.19 17.97 -10.38
C ALA A 106 -9.26 19.51 -10.48
N ALA A 107 -8.57 20.05 -11.49
CA ALA A 107 -8.71 21.42 -11.93
C ALA A 107 -9.84 21.56 -12.97
N VAL A 108 -10.32 22.80 -13.14
CA VAL A 108 -11.32 23.12 -14.16
C VAL A 108 -10.78 22.79 -15.56
N GLY A 109 -11.59 22.10 -16.37
CA GLY A 109 -11.21 21.64 -17.70
C GLY A 109 -10.57 20.25 -17.74
N GLU A 110 -10.16 19.68 -16.60
CA GLU A 110 -9.64 18.31 -16.56
C GLU A 110 -10.74 17.26 -16.73
N ARG A 111 -10.37 16.08 -17.24
CA ARG A 111 -11.26 14.94 -17.33
C ARG A 111 -11.13 14.06 -16.09
N ILE A 112 -12.25 13.55 -15.61
CA ILE A 112 -12.33 12.64 -14.48
C ILE A 112 -13.06 11.36 -14.88
N ILE A 113 -12.75 10.27 -14.19
CA ILE A 113 -13.48 9.00 -14.26
C ILE A 113 -14.12 8.71 -12.91
N ILE A 114 -15.38 8.30 -12.89
CA ILE A 114 -16.05 7.86 -11.68
C ILE A 114 -15.58 6.45 -11.31
N VAL A 115 -15.08 6.26 -10.10
CA VAL A 115 -14.57 4.96 -9.59
C VAL A 115 -15.38 4.41 -8.42
N ALA A 116 -16.19 5.26 -7.77
CA ALA A 116 -17.10 4.86 -6.72
C ALA A 116 -18.42 5.62 -6.86
N THR A 117 -19.50 4.90 -7.19
CA THR A 117 -20.83 5.48 -7.26
C THR A 117 -21.42 5.67 -5.86
N ALA A 118 -21.57 6.90 -5.40
CA ALA A 118 -22.52 7.22 -4.34
C ALA A 118 -23.81 7.84 -4.90
N ASP A 119 -23.77 8.32 -6.14
CA ASP A 119 -24.89 8.95 -6.83
C ASP A 119 -25.45 8.07 -7.94
N ARG A 120 -26.79 7.98 -8.03
CA ARG A 120 -27.51 7.16 -9.02
C ARG A 120 -27.45 7.71 -10.45
N ARG A 121 -27.03 8.96 -10.64
CA ARG A 121 -26.99 9.65 -11.94
C ARG A 121 -25.93 9.11 -12.89
N TRP A 122 -24.93 8.41 -12.37
CA TRP A 122 -23.84 7.83 -13.16
C TRP A 122 -23.44 6.45 -12.65
N LYS A 123 -22.67 5.74 -13.47
CA LYS A 123 -22.06 4.45 -13.13
C LYS A 123 -20.56 4.60 -12.99
N ASN A 124 -19.91 3.66 -12.32
CA ASN A 124 -18.45 3.54 -12.37
C ASN A 124 -18.02 3.46 -13.83
N GLY A 125 -16.91 4.11 -14.16
CA GLY A 125 -16.43 4.29 -15.53
C GLY A 125 -16.98 5.52 -16.24
N ALA A 126 -18.01 6.20 -15.73
CA ALA A 126 -18.48 7.42 -16.38
C ALA A 126 -17.38 8.49 -16.42
N VAL A 127 -17.20 9.13 -17.58
CA VAL A 127 -16.16 10.14 -17.81
C VAL A 127 -16.80 11.51 -17.98
N PHE A 128 -16.29 12.50 -17.25
CA PHE A 128 -16.79 13.86 -17.30
C PHE A 128 -15.66 14.88 -17.38
N THR A 129 -15.96 16.08 -17.87
CA THR A 129 -15.05 17.23 -17.82
C THR A 129 -15.48 18.17 -16.70
N VAL A 130 -14.52 18.54 -15.86
CA VAL A 130 -14.75 19.44 -14.73
C VAL A 130 -15.05 20.85 -15.21
N ARG A 131 -16.09 21.46 -14.64
CA ARG A 131 -16.50 22.84 -14.93
C ARG A 131 -16.14 23.79 -13.80
N GLU A 132 -16.33 23.37 -12.56
CA GLU A 132 -16.00 24.16 -11.36
C GLU A 132 -15.39 23.24 -10.31
N SER A 133 -14.52 23.80 -9.46
CA SER A 133 -13.83 23.07 -8.40
C SER A 133 -14.15 23.75 -7.07
N GLU A 134 -14.56 22.95 -6.09
CA GLU A 134 -14.94 23.40 -4.75
C GLU A 134 -14.17 22.61 -3.68
N PRO A 135 -14.15 23.06 -2.41
CA PRO A 135 -13.42 22.37 -1.35
C PRO A 135 -13.81 20.89 -1.15
N SER A 136 -15.08 20.55 -1.40
CA SER A 136 -15.67 19.23 -1.18
C SER A 136 -15.70 18.33 -2.42
N GLY A 137 -15.50 18.88 -3.62
CA GLY A 137 -15.68 18.15 -4.86
C GLY A 137 -15.59 19.02 -6.11
N VAL A 138 -16.18 18.54 -7.19
CA VAL A 138 -16.18 19.22 -8.49
C VAL A 138 -17.56 19.22 -9.11
N TRP A 139 -17.87 20.23 -9.91
CA TRP A 139 -19.10 20.30 -10.68
C TRP A 139 -18.88 19.87 -12.12
N ILE A 140 -19.76 19.01 -12.61
CA ILE A 140 -19.81 18.54 -13.99
C ILE A 140 -21.17 18.89 -14.61
N LYS A 141 -21.21 19.00 -15.94
CA LYS A 141 -22.48 19.20 -16.66
C LYS A 141 -23.23 17.87 -16.72
N HIS A 142 -24.45 17.82 -16.19
CA HIS A 142 -25.29 16.64 -16.21
C HIS A 142 -26.76 17.02 -16.48
N PRO A 143 -27.48 16.29 -17.35
CA PRO A 143 -28.89 16.56 -17.61
C PRO A 143 -29.76 16.56 -16.35
N GLU A 144 -29.48 15.65 -15.41
CA GLU A 144 -30.14 15.54 -14.11
C GLU A 144 -29.44 16.36 -13.00
N GLY A 145 -28.84 17.48 -13.36
CA GLY A 145 -28.11 18.35 -12.44
C GLY A 145 -29.04 19.30 -11.69
N ASN A 146 -29.05 19.21 -10.35
CA ASN A 146 -29.94 19.99 -9.48
C ASN A 146 -29.63 21.50 -9.43
N ILE A 147 -28.46 21.93 -9.92
CA ILE A 147 -28.06 23.35 -9.92
C ILE A 147 -27.74 23.78 -11.34
N GLY A 148 -28.73 24.30 -12.06
CA GLY A 148 -28.54 24.84 -13.42
C GLY A 148 -27.96 23.82 -14.42
N GLY A 149 -28.34 22.54 -14.31
CA GLY A 149 -27.80 21.47 -15.16
C GLY A 149 -26.39 21.02 -14.77
N LYS A 150 -25.95 21.32 -13.54
CA LYS A 150 -24.71 20.83 -12.95
C LYS A 150 -24.99 19.81 -11.84
N ALA A 151 -24.12 18.81 -11.76
CA ALA A 151 -24.09 17.83 -10.67
C ALA A 151 -22.73 17.87 -9.97
N GLY A 152 -22.75 17.79 -8.64
CA GLY A 152 -21.54 17.73 -7.83
C GLY A 152 -21.05 16.29 -7.70
N VAL A 153 -19.73 16.12 -7.80
CA VAL A 153 -19.04 14.83 -7.62
C VAL A 153 -18.03 15.01 -6.48
N PHE A 154 -18.10 14.20 -5.43
CA PHE A 154 -17.17 14.31 -4.31
C PHE A 154 -15.76 13.82 -4.70
N HIS A 155 -14.71 14.38 -4.08
CA HIS A 155 -13.32 13.99 -4.36
C HIS A 155 -13.06 12.48 -4.21
N ARG A 156 -13.80 11.80 -3.33
CA ARG A 156 -13.70 10.34 -3.14
C ARG A 156 -14.26 9.51 -4.28
N GLU A 157 -15.17 10.07 -5.10
CA GLU A 157 -15.92 9.34 -6.12
C GLU A 157 -15.20 9.25 -7.47
N TYR A 158 -14.18 10.08 -7.69
CA TYR A 158 -13.50 10.17 -8.98
C TYR A 158 -11.98 9.99 -8.91
N ARG A 159 -11.38 9.75 -10.07
CA ARG A 159 -9.95 9.90 -10.31
C ARG A 159 -9.72 10.82 -11.50
N VAL A 160 -8.63 11.58 -11.48
CA VAL A 160 -8.26 12.46 -12.61
C VAL A 160 -7.64 11.60 -13.71
N LEU A 161 -8.00 11.87 -14.96
CA LEU A 161 -7.44 11.20 -16.13
C LEU A 161 -6.31 12.04 -16.71
N GLU A 162 -5.08 11.68 -16.40
CA GLU A 162 -3.89 12.30 -16.97
C GLU A 162 -3.54 11.62 -18.31
N PRO A 163 -3.47 12.37 -19.43
CA PRO A 163 -3.09 11.80 -20.72
C PRO A 163 -1.70 11.20 -20.66
N LEU A 164 -1.58 9.94 -21.06
CA LEU A 164 -0.30 9.33 -21.36
C LEU A 164 -0.12 9.42 -22.87
N ALA A 165 0.98 10.03 -23.33
CA ALA A 165 1.31 10.08 -24.74
C ALA A 165 1.16 8.67 -25.33
N SER A 166 0.19 8.50 -26.22
CA SER A 166 -0.02 7.24 -26.90
C SER A 166 1.21 6.99 -27.75
N ALA A 167 1.82 5.81 -27.62
CA ALA A 167 2.75 5.32 -28.63
C ALA A 167 1.89 5.00 -29.87
N ALA A 168 1.45 6.03 -30.57
CA ALA A 168 0.90 5.88 -31.90
C ALA A 168 2.02 5.25 -32.74
N ALA A 169 1.65 4.21 -33.49
CA ALA A 169 2.48 3.65 -34.54
C ALA A 169 3.11 4.78 -35.38
N PRO A 170 4.35 4.63 -35.87
CA PRO A 170 4.97 5.67 -36.67
C PRO A 170 4.02 6.03 -37.81
N PRO A 171 3.79 7.33 -38.10
CA PRO A 171 3.02 7.71 -39.26
C PRO A 171 3.73 7.13 -40.47
N SER A 172 3.03 6.29 -41.23
CA SER A 172 3.46 5.84 -42.55
C SER A 172 3.69 7.08 -43.41
N THR A 173 4.92 7.59 -43.39
CA THR A 173 5.37 8.68 -44.24
C THR A 173 6.25 8.05 -45.30
N SER A 174 5.62 7.85 -46.45
CA SER A 174 6.29 7.67 -47.72
C SER A 174 7.21 8.86 -47.99
N GLY A 175 8.53 8.64 -48.06
CA GLY A 175 9.46 9.49 -48.83
C GLY A 175 10.74 9.92 -48.10
N PRO A 176 11.91 9.94 -48.76
CA PRO A 176 13.22 10.17 -48.15
C PRO A 176 13.62 11.65 -48.05
N ALA A 177 12.67 12.55 -47.74
CA ALA A 177 12.93 14.00 -47.62
C ALA A 177 12.87 14.53 -46.17
N ASP A 178 12.47 13.71 -45.20
CA ASP A 178 12.06 14.17 -43.87
C ASP A 178 13.18 14.13 -42.79
N LEU A 179 14.36 13.57 -43.11
CA LEU A 179 15.45 13.49 -42.13
C LEU A 179 16.04 14.87 -41.80
N THR A 180 16.12 15.77 -42.77
CA THR A 180 16.62 17.14 -42.57
C THR A 180 15.64 17.99 -41.77
N GLU A 181 14.34 17.80 -41.96
CA GLU A 181 13.31 18.55 -41.24
C GLU A 181 13.16 18.07 -39.79
N VAL A 182 13.22 16.76 -39.56
CA VAL A 182 13.25 16.18 -38.21
C VAL A 182 14.50 16.61 -37.43
N VAL A 183 15.68 16.62 -38.06
CA VAL A 183 16.92 17.08 -37.41
C VAL A 183 16.87 18.58 -37.11
N ALA A 184 16.35 19.40 -38.02
CA ALA A 184 16.19 20.84 -37.79
C ALA A 184 15.22 21.13 -36.64
N ASN A 185 14.12 20.39 -36.55
CA ASN A 185 13.14 20.58 -35.50
C ASN A 185 13.64 20.05 -34.14
N LEU A 186 14.43 18.97 -34.13
CA LEU A 186 15.09 18.48 -32.93
C LEU A 186 16.16 19.46 -32.43
N ALA A 187 16.99 20.00 -33.32
CA ALA A 187 17.99 21.00 -33.00
C ALA A 187 17.36 22.27 -32.41
N ARG A 188 16.23 22.72 -32.97
CA ARG A 188 15.47 23.87 -32.45
C ARG A 188 14.91 23.61 -31.05
N ARG A 189 14.40 22.41 -30.78
CA ARG A 189 13.87 22.03 -29.45
C ARG A 189 14.98 21.84 -28.41
N VAL A 190 16.15 21.35 -28.82
CA VAL A 190 17.34 21.27 -27.95
C VAL A 190 17.84 22.67 -27.61
N ALA A 191 17.94 23.59 -28.58
CA ALA A 191 18.35 24.97 -28.33
C ALA A 191 17.38 25.73 -27.40
N GLU A 192 16.06 25.50 -27.52
CA GLU A 192 15.05 26.06 -26.62
C GLU A 192 15.19 25.53 -25.19
N LEU A 193 15.45 24.23 -25.02
CA LEU A 193 15.68 23.58 -23.72
C LEU A 193 17.01 24.04 -23.10
N GLU A 194 18.06 24.21 -23.88
CA GLU A 194 19.34 24.76 -23.43
C GLU A 194 19.18 26.21 -22.98
N ARG A 195 18.35 27.01 -23.65
CA ARG A 195 18.03 28.39 -23.24
C ARG A 195 17.23 28.45 -21.92
N LEU A 196 16.39 27.44 -21.65
CA LEU A 196 15.66 27.32 -20.38
C LEU A 196 16.54 26.81 -19.22
N ILE A 197 17.65 26.16 -19.53
CA ILE A 197 18.62 25.63 -18.55
C ILE A 197 19.81 26.59 -18.34
N ALA A 198 20.02 27.55 -19.24
CA ALA A 198 21.04 28.58 -19.09
C ALA A 198 20.72 29.49 -17.87
N PRO A 199 21.63 29.64 -16.90
CA PRO A 199 21.38 30.43 -15.70
C PRO A 199 21.34 31.92 -16.03
N SER A 200 20.21 32.57 -15.77
CA SER A 200 20.13 34.03 -15.66
C SER A 200 21.12 34.51 -14.59
N GLN A 201 22.09 35.30 -15.03
CA GLN A 201 23.13 35.92 -14.23
C GLN A 201 22.52 36.88 -13.19
N VAL A 202 22.27 36.41 -11.96
CA VAL A 202 22.20 37.27 -10.77
C VAL A 202 22.81 36.56 -9.55
N ALA A 203 24.00 37.04 -9.18
CA ALA A 203 24.67 37.07 -7.88
C ALA A 203 24.59 35.86 -6.90
N ARG A 204 25.72 35.13 -6.85
CA ARG A 204 26.42 34.53 -5.68
C ARG A 204 25.58 34.11 -4.46
N GLY A 205 25.39 32.79 -4.35
CA GLY A 205 25.19 32.07 -3.10
C GLY A 205 25.29 30.57 -3.35
N THR A 206 26.36 29.92 -2.88
CA THR A 206 26.65 28.49 -3.04
C THR A 206 25.50 27.59 -2.57
N VAL A 207 24.90 26.81 -3.49
CA VAL A 207 23.96 25.72 -3.16
C VAL A 207 24.56 24.41 -3.67
N PRO A 208 24.74 23.38 -2.82
CA PRO A 208 25.36 22.14 -3.24
C PRO A 208 24.41 21.30 -4.10
N ASN A 209 25.02 20.71 -5.12
CA ASN A 209 24.50 19.72 -6.07
C ASN A 209 23.63 18.64 -5.39
N ARG A 210 22.29 18.73 -5.50
CA ARG A 210 21.38 17.63 -5.14
C ARG A 210 21.06 16.80 -6.39
N ARG A 211 21.78 15.68 -6.53
CA ARG A 211 21.23 14.47 -7.15
C ARG A 211 19.94 14.10 -6.39
N PRO A 212 18.89 13.56 -7.05
CA PRO A 212 17.71 13.09 -6.33
C PRO A 212 18.13 11.94 -5.40
N SER A 213 18.18 12.22 -4.10
CA SER A 213 18.37 11.20 -3.08
C SER A 213 17.11 10.32 -3.07
N PHE A 214 17.28 9.01 -3.24
CA PHE A 214 16.35 8.02 -2.72
C PHE A 214 16.11 8.37 -1.24
N LEU A 215 14.96 8.98 -0.92
CA LEU A 215 14.60 9.26 0.47
C LEU A 215 14.48 7.90 1.16
N LYS A 216 15.31 7.67 2.19
CA LYS A 216 15.15 6.49 3.06
C LYS A 216 13.73 6.53 3.64
N PRO A 217 13.03 5.39 3.73
CA PRO A 217 11.67 5.36 4.27
C PRO A 217 11.64 5.92 5.69
N THR A 218 10.55 6.61 6.04
CA THR A 218 10.39 7.20 7.36
C THR A 218 10.14 6.12 8.43
N ARG A 219 10.34 6.44 9.72
CA ARG A 219 10.11 5.47 10.80
C ARG A 219 8.66 4.96 10.80
N ASP A 220 7.69 5.85 10.60
CA ASP A 220 6.27 5.47 10.54
C ASP A 220 5.95 4.56 9.35
N GLU A 221 6.57 4.80 8.17
CA GLU A 221 6.42 3.91 7.01
C GLU A 221 6.96 2.51 7.31
N ILE A 222 8.10 2.40 7.99
CA ILE A 222 8.68 1.10 8.37
C ILE A 222 7.79 0.40 9.40
N VAL A 223 7.28 1.12 10.40
CA VAL A 223 6.33 0.56 11.38
C VAL A 223 5.05 0.07 10.68
N GLN A 224 4.52 0.83 9.72
CA GLN A 224 3.34 0.42 8.96
C GLN A 224 3.62 -0.83 8.13
N ARG A 225 4.74 -0.88 7.42
CA ARG A 225 5.16 -2.10 6.69
C ARG A 225 5.29 -3.30 7.62
N ALA A 226 5.83 -3.13 8.82
CA ALA A 226 5.93 -4.22 9.79
C ALA A 226 4.55 -4.74 10.23
N LYS A 227 3.55 -3.84 10.39
CA LYS A 227 2.16 -4.23 10.67
C LYS A 227 1.56 -5.02 9.51
N ASP A 228 1.70 -4.50 8.29
CA ASP A 228 1.16 -5.11 7.08
C ASP A 228 1.80 -6.49 6.83
N ASP A 229 3.10 -6.62 7.09
CA ASP A 229 3.85 -7.87 6.97
C ASP A 229 3.38 -8.93 7.98
N VAL A 230 3.21 -8.56 9.25
CA VAL A 230 2.63 -9.47 10.26
C VAL A 230 1.23 -9.91 9.86
N ALA A 231 0.36 -8.98 9.46
CA ALA A 231 -0.99 -9.29 9.03
C ALA A 231 -1.01 -10.22 7.81
N ALA A 232 -0.15 -9.96 6.82
CA ALA A 232 -0.01 -10.82 5.65
C ALA A 232 0.47 -12.23 6.02
N LEU A 233 1.51 -12.34 6.86
CA LEU A 233 2.04 -13.63 7.30
C LEU A 233 1.04 -14.43 8.11
N GLU A 234 0.32 -13.81 9.04
CA GLU A 234 -0.70 -14.49 9.86
C GLU A 234 -1.93 -14.93 9.05
N THR A 235 -2.19 -14.29 7.90
CA THR A 235 -3.38 -14.59 7.09
C THR A 235 -3.09 -15.53 5.93
N THR A 236 -1.87 -15.49 5.38
CA THR A 236 -1.56 -16.14 4.09
C THR A 236 -0.38 -17.11 4.15
N TYR A 237 0.40 -17.14 5.23
CA TYR A 237 1.60 -17.98 5.26
C TYR A 237 1.26 -19.46 5.36
N GLN A 238 1.78 -20.22 4.39
CA GLN A 238 1.70 -21.67 4.33
C GLN A 238 3.08 -22.27 4.06
N SER A 239 3.56 -23.11 4.97
CA SER A 239 4.74 -23.92 4.70
C SER A 239 4.47 -24.98 3.63
N ALA A 240 5.51 -25.38 2.88
CA ALA A 240 5.40 -26.47 1.90
C ALA A 240 4.91 -27.78 2.56
N TRP A 241 4.03 -28.52 1.87
CA TRP A 241 3.35 -29.71 2.40
C TRP A 241 4.32 -30.80 2.91
N SER A 242 5.52 -30.88 2.35
CA SER A 242 6.58 -31.83 2.73
C SER A 242 7.48 -31.36 3.87
N SER A 243 7.36 -30.10 4.30
CA SER A 243 8.30 -29.47 5.26
C SER A 243 7.85 -29.51 6.72
N GLY A 244 6.61 -29.92 7.00
CA GLY A 244 6.07 -29.89 8.36
C GLY A 244 6.07 -28.50 9.00
N GLY A 245 6.07 -27.42 8.22
CA GLY A 245 6.15 -26.05 8.76
C GLY A 245 4.83 -25.52 9.32
N ALA A 246 4.86 -24.27 9.79
CA ALA A 246 3.68 -23.57 10.27
C ALA A 246 2.73 -23.22 9.12
N SER A 247 1.42 -23.14 9.41
CA SER A 247 0.40 -22.70 8.46
C SER A 247 -0.73 -22.03 9.22
N PHE A 248 -0.95 -20.74 8.94
CA PHE A 248 -1.98 -19.91 9.55
C PHE A 248 -3.06 -19.69 8.50
N TRP A 249 -4.17 -20.43 8.61
CA TRP A 249 -5.22 -20.44 7.59
C TRP A 249 -6.27 -19.37 7.90
N PRO A 250 -6.85 -18.69 6.89
CA PRO A 250 -7.95 -17.76 7.12
C PRO A 250 -9.23 -18.49 7.52
N GLN A 251 -9.98 -17.86 8.42
CA GLN A 251 -11.26 -18.32 9.00
C GLN A 251 -12.35 -18.64 7.94
N ALA A 252 -12.20 -18.15 6.70
CA ALA A 252 -13.09 -18.41 5.58
C ALA A 252 -13.13 -19.89 5.13
N CYS A 253 -12.08 -20.68 5.42
CA CYS A 253 -11.99 -22.11 5.07
C CYS A 253 -12.70 -23.05 6.06
N ALA A 254 -13.17 -22.55 7.21
CA ALA A 254 -13.91 -23.36 8.19
C ALA A 254 -15.17 -24.02 7.58
N LYS A 255 -15.74 -23.42 6.53
CA LYS A 255 -16.90 -23.96 5.78
C LYS A 255 -16.56 -25.17 4.89
N GLN A 256 -15.28 -25.53 4.74
CA GLN A 256 -14.80 -26.64 3.88
C GLN A 256 -14.16 -27.79 4.69
N GLY A 257 -14.30 -27.80 6.02
CA GLY A 257 -13.82 -28.89 6.89
C GLY A 257 -12.35 -28.83 7.28
N TYR A 258 -11.60 -27.79 6.90
CA TYR A 258 -10.21 -27.59 7.31
C TYR A 258 -10.15 -26.60 8.49
N SER A 259 -9.67 -27.07 9.64
CA SER A 259 -9.41 -26.21 10.79
C SER A 259 -8.02 -25.60 10.69
N PRO A 260 -7.85 -24.30 11.01
CA PRO A 260 -6.52 -23.74 11.23
C PRO A 260 -5.78 -24.65 12.22
N VAL A 261 -4.51 -24.92 11.94
CA VAL A 261 -3.68 -25.80 12.79
C VAL A 261 -2.75 -25.01 13.68
N HIS A 262 -2.41 -23.77 13.30
CA HIS A 262 -1.51 -22.92 14.06
C HIS A 262 -2.05 -21.50 14.25
N TYR A 263 -1.68 -20.87 15.36
CA TYR A 263 -1.88 -19.45 15.63
C TYR A 263 -0.59 -18.85 16.19
N VAL A 264 -0.44 -17.53 16.10
CA VAL A 264 0.72 -16.81 16.67
C VAL A 264 0.29 -16.16 17.99
N GLU A 265 1.11 -16.35 19.01
CA GLU A 265 1.01 -15.66 20.29
C GLU A 265 2.27 -14.82 20.49
N TYR A 266 2.11 -13.54 20.79
CA TYR A 266 3.24 -12.65 21.04
C TYR A 266 3.45 -12.42 22.53
N VAL A 267 4.67 -12.65 22.98
CA VAL A 267 5.11 -12.28 24.33
C VAL A 267 6.02 -11.06 24.23
N ILE A 268 5.51 -9.91 24.67
CA ILE A 268 6.22 -8.64 24.65
C ILE A 268 6.79 -8.34 26.03
N ASN A 269 8.10 -8.37 26.16
CA ASN A 269 8.79 -7.96 27.38
C ASN A 269 9.46 -6.61 27.15
N ARG A 270 8.79 -5.53 27.58
CA ARG A 270 9.27 -4.15 27.43
C ARG A 270 10.48 -3.82 28.31
N GLU A 271 10.68 -4.52 29.43
CA GLU A 271 11.85 -4.34 30.30
C GLU A 271 13.11 -4.94 29.67
N LYS A 272 12.98 -6.15 29.14
CA LYS A 272 14.06 -6.85 28.41
C LYS A 272 14.16 -6.42 26.94
N ARG A 273 13.30 -5.50 26.50
CA ARG A 273 13.22 -4.99 25.11
C ARG A 273 13.16 -6.11 24.07
N THR A 274 12.38 -7.13 24.38
CA THR A 274 12.32 -8.38 23.62
C THR A 274 10.88 -8.68 23.22
N VAL A 275 10.68 -9.07 21.97
CA VAL A 275 9.41 -9.60 21.45
C VAL A 275 9.64 -11.05 21.02
N VAL A 276 8.79 -11.95 21.49
CA VAL A 276 8.84 -13.38 21.14
C VAL A 276 7.56 -13.74 20.40
N ALA A 277 7.69 -14.29 19.20
CA ALA A 277 6.59 -14.90 18.48
C ALA A 277 6.58 -16.40 18.76
N LEU A 278 5.49 -16.89 19.37
CA LEU A 278 5.24 -18.30 19.65
C LEU A 278 4.19 -18.80 18.68
N ILE A 279 4.58 -19.67 17.77
CA ILE A 279 3.65 -20.32 16.85
C ILE A 279 3.15 -21.59 17.55
N ARG A 280 1.87 -21.61 17.91
CA ARG A 280 1.26 -22.71 18.66
C ARG A 280 0.33 -23.52 17.81
N ARG A 281 0.21 -24.81 18.12
CA ARG A 281 -0.80 -25.70 17.54
C ARG A 281 -2.16 -25.45 18.19
N LEU A 282 -3.23 -25.40 17.40
CA LEU A 282 -4.60 -25.19 17.91
C LEU A 282 -5.13 -26.39 18.71
N ARG A 283 -4.69 -27.62 18.40
CA ARG A 283 -5.21 -28.83 19.04
C ARG A 283 -4.75 -28.99 20.49
N ASP A 284 -3.47 -28.79 20.76
CA ASP A 284 -2.84 -29.09 22.06
C ASP A 284 -2.19 -27.86 22.72
N LYS A 285 -2.27 -26.69 22.07
CA LYS A 285 -1.65 -25.43 22.48
C LYS A 285 -0.12 -25.50 22.64
N SER A 286 0.52 -26.57 22.17
CA SER A 286 1.96 -26.74 22.24
C SER A 286 2.67 -25.71 21.35
N VAL A 287 3.85 -25.25 21.80
CA VAL A 287 4.69 -24.35 20.99
C VAL A 287 5.36 -25.18 19.92
N TYR A 288 5.14 -24.80 18.67
CA TYR A 288 5.67 -25.49 17.51
C TYR A 288 6.94 -24.81 16.97
N TYR A 289 6.87 -23.48 16.78
CA TYR A 289 8.03 -22.67 16.44
C TYR A 289 8.11 -21.43 17.31
N LYS A 290 9.32 -20.91 17.44
CA LYS A 290 9.59 -19.72 18.24
C LYS A 290 10.61 -18.85 17.53
N GLY A 291 10.33 -17.56 17.46
CA GLY A 291 11.28 -16.55 17.01
C GLY A 291 11.41 -15.44 18.04
N ILE A 292 12.62 -14.88 18.14
CA ILE A 292 12.94 -13.84 19.11
C ILE A 292 13.47 -12.63 18.37
N ALA A 293 12.93 -11.46 18.70
CA ALA A 293 13.48 -10.15 18.33
C ALA A 293 13.92 -9.42 19.59
N LYS A 294 15.17 -8.96 19.63
CA LYS A 294 15.71 -8.16 20.73
C LYS A 294 16.18 -6.82 20.17
N CYS A 295 15.65 -5.74 20.72
CA CYS A 295 16.02 -4.39 20.31
C CYS A 295 17.39 -4.01 20.92
N ALA A 296 18.21 -3.30 20.14
CA ALA A 296 19.54 -2.89 20.56
C ALA A 296 19.47 -1.86 21.70
N PRO A 297 20.42 -1.83 22.67
CA PRO A 297 20.36 -0.94 23.84
C PRO A 297 20.28 0.57 23.51
N ASP A 298 20.82 0.96 22.38
CA ASP A 298 20.91 2.32 21.85
C ASP A 298 19.79 2.70 20.87
N ASP A 299 18.93 1.74 20.51
CA ASP A 299 17.79 1.96 19.63
C ASP A 299 16.52 2.35 20.42
N VAL A 300 15.42 2.68 19.76
CA VAL A 300 14.10 2.88 20.38
C VAL A 300 13.24 1.64 20.17
N PHE A 301 12.67 1.11 21.25
CA PHE A 301 11.85 -0.10 21.21
C PHE A 301 10.54 0.14 20.45
N ASN A 302 10.22 -0.77 19.53
CA ASN A 302 8.93 -0.79 18.83
C ASN A 302 8.40 -2.23 18.77
N ALA A 303 7.24 -2.46 19.38
CA ALA A 303 6.61 -3.77 19.46
C ALA A 303 6.24 -4.29 18.08
N HIS A 304 5.73 -3.47 17.16
CA HIS A 304 5.31 -3.90 15.83
C HIS A 304 6.48 -4.37 14.97
N ILE A 305 7.59 -3.63 14.97
CA ILE A 305 8.83 -4.06 14.29
C ILE A 305 9.34 -5.37 14.94
N GLY A 306 9.30 -5.45 16.27
CA GLY A 306 9.65 -6.68 16.99
C GLY A 306 8.78 -7.88 16.61
N ARG A 307 7.46 -7.69 16.46
CA ARG A 307 6.50 -8.73 16.04
C ARG A 307 6.87 -9.24 14.64
N ALA A 308 7.10 -8.36 13.67
CA ALA A 308 7.51 -8.75 12.31
C ALA A 308 8.83 -9.54 12.29
N ILE A 309 9.87 -9.05 12.97
CA ILE A 309 11.18 -9.72 13.03
C ILE A 309 11.05 -11.10 13.70
N SER A 310 10.38 -11.16 14.85
CA SER A 310 10.23 -12.40 15.61
C SER A 310 9.38 -13.43 14.86
N LEU A 311 8.30 -13.02 14.19
CA LEU A 311 7.48 -13.91 13.38
C LEU A 311 8.27 -14.45 12.19
N ARG A 312 8.94 -13.58 11.41
CA ARG A 312 9.78 -14.03 10.28
C ARG A 312 10.84 -15.03 10.72
N ARG A 313 11.51 -14.77 11.85
CA ARG A 313 12.48 -15.71 12.44
C ARG A 313 11.84 -17.04 12.84
N ALA A 314 10.64 -17.01 13.43
CA ALA A 314 9.91 -18.21 13.81
C ALA A 314 9.55 -19.06 12.58
N LEU A 315 9.29 -18.41 11.44
CA LEU A 315 8.95 -19.05 10.16
C LEU A 315 10.17 -19.44 9.31
N GLY A 316 11.38 -19.09 9.74
CA GLY A 316 12.61 -19.32 8.96
C GLY A 316 12.74 -18.42 7.73
N LEU A 317 12.05 -17.28 7.71
CA LEU A 317 12.11 -16.30 6.62
C LEU A 317 13.22 -15.28 6.84
N GLU A 318 13.75 -14.75 5.73
CA GLU A 318 14.69 -13.63 5.76
C GLU A 318 14.03 -12.37 6.34
N VAL A 319 14.73 -11.69 7.24
CA VAL A 319 14.28 -10.45 7.87
C VAL A 319 14.74 -9.27 7.02
N PRO A 320 13.81 -8.43 6.50
CA PRO A 320 14.18 -7.23 5.77
C PRO A 320 15.12 -6.31 6.55
N ALA A 321 16.20 -5.85 5.92
CA ALA A 321 17.19 -4.97 6.55
C ALA A 321 16.58 -3.65 7.05
N GLU A 322 15.49 -3.18 6.44
CA GLU A 322 14.76 -1.99 6.88
C GLU A 322 14.18 -2.12 8.30
N TYR A 323 13.91 -3.33 8.79
CA TYR A 323 13.45 -3.56 10.16
C TYR A 323 14.59 -3.54 11.18
N THR A 324 15.84 -3.82 10.75
CA THR A 324 17.01 -3.80 11.63
C THR A 324 17.76 -2.47 11.60
N SER A 325 17.56 -1.65 10.56
CA SER A 325 18.17 -0.33 10.42
C SER A 325 17.13 0.81 10.33
N ALA A 326 16.01 0.67 11.05
CA ALA A 326 14.96 1.68 11.08
C ALA A 326 15.49 3.01 11.67
N PRO A 327 15.12 4.18 11.12
CA PRO A 327 15.55 5.46 11.67
C PRO A 327 14.94 5.70 13.05
N GLN A 328 15.59 6.53 13.87
CA GLN A 328 15.09 6.93 15.20
C GLN A 328 13.85 7.85 15.10
N PRO A 329 12.93 7.82 16.08
CA PRO A 329 11.81 8.74 16.11
C PRO A 329 12.29 10.18 16.33
N THR A 330 11.69 11.13 15.61
CA THR A 330 12.12 12.54 15.62
C THR A 330 11.43 13.38 16.68
N GLU A 331 10.15 13.14 16.97
CA GLU A 331 9.37 13.88 17.96
C GLU A 331 8.46 12.95 18.76
N PRO A 332 8.26 13.20 20.07
CA PRO A 332 7.31 12.44 20.89
C PRO A 332 5.87 12.68 20.43
N ARG A 333 5.06 11.63 20.48
CA ARG A 333 3.63 11.65 20.18
C ARG A 333 2.83 11.09 21.35
N VAL A 334 1.54 11.37 21.37
CA VAL A 334 0.62 10.81 22.36
C VAL A 334 0.72 9.28 22.33
N GLY A 335 0.85 8.68 23.51
CA GLY A 335 1.03 7.23 23.69
C GLY A 335 2.47 6.73 23.64
N ASP A 336 3.46 7.54 23.27
CA ASP A 336 4.87 7.15 23.35
C ASP A 336 5.28 7.00 24.82
N ILE A 337 6.16 6.04 25.13
CA ILE A 337 6.78 5.94 26.45
C ILE A 337 8.10 6.70 26.41
N ILE A 338 8.22 7.68 27.30
CA ILE A 338 9.41 8.50 27.47
C ILE A 338 10.10 8.19 28.79
N ARG A 339 11.39 8.53 28.86
CA ARG A 339 12.12 8.73 30.10
C ARG A 339 12.14 10.23 30.40
N ASN A 340 11.59 10.64 31.55
CA ASN A 340 11.61 12.03 31.98
C ASN A 340 12.98 12.42 32.59
N GLY A 341 13.17 13.70 32.93
CA GLY A 341 14.41 14.21 33.54
C GLY A 341 14.76 13.59 34.91
N LEU A 342 13.81 12.91 35.56
CA LEU A 342 14.03 12.16 36.81
C LEU A 342 14.35 10.66 36.55
N GLY A 343 14.52 10.26 35.30
CA GLY A 343 14.80 8.88 34.90
C GLY A 343 13.59 7.94 34.94
N LYS A 344 12.39 8.43 35.29
CA LYS A 344 11.17 7.61 35.36
C LYS A 344 10.54 7.42 33.98
N ARG A 345 9.96 6.23 33.77
CA ARG A 345 9.19 5.90 32.56
C ARG A 345 7.79 6.50 32.67
N ARG A 346 7.36 7.25 31.67
CA ARG A 346 6.04 7.90 31.63
C ARG A 346 5.43 7.78 30.24
N VAL A 347 4.12 7.65 30.16
CA VAL A 347 3.38 7.64 28.89
C VAL A 347 3.02 9.08 28.55
N VAL A 348 3.31 9.50 27.32
CA VAL A 348 2.94 10.84 26.83
C VAL A 348 1.43 10.93 26.73
N TYR A 349 0.85 11.87 27.46
CA TYR A 349 -0.58 12.10 27.53
C TYR A 349 -1.06 13.14 26.51
N ALA A 350 -0.38 14.28 26.40
CA ALA A 350 -0.63 15.27 25.35
C ALA A 350 0.68 15.88 24.83
N VAL A 351 0.69 16.29 23.57
CA VAL A 351 1.81 16.99 22.95
C VAL A 351 1.36 18.40 22.60
N ARG A 352 2.13 19.37 23.06
CA ARG A 352 1.85 20.80 22.96
C ARG A 352 0.47 21.25 23.51
N PRO A 353 0.07 20.81 24.74
CA PRO A 353 -1.21 21.20 25.29
C PRO A 353 -1.21 22.67 25.74
N LYS A 354 -2.32 23.38 25.47
CA LYS A 354 -2.52 24.76 25.93
C LYS A 354 -2.93 24.83 27.40
N MET A 355 -3.74 23.88 27.82
CA MET A 355 -4.32 23.83 29.16
C MET A 355 -4.25 22.39 29.68
N ARG A 356 -4.21 22.26 31.00
CA ARG A 356 -4.34 20.99 31.70
C ARG A 356 -5.73 20.42 31.46
N THR A 357 -5.80 19.20 30.94
CA THR A 357 -7.07 18.52 30.65
C THR A 357 -7.43 17.48 31.70
N TYR A 358 -6.50 17.16 32.60
CA TYR A 358 -6.67 16.05 33.53
C TYR A 358 -6.13 16.32 34.95
N GLY A 359 -6.85 15.85 35.97
CA GLY A 359 -6.46 15.93 37.39
C GLY A 359 -6.76 17.27 38.07
N VAL A 360 -6.18 17.47 39.26
CA VAL A 360 -6.31 18.70 40.06
C VAL A 360 -5.71 19.89 39.30
N GLY A 361 -6.45 21.00 39.20
CA GLY A 361 -6.06 22.19 38.42
C GLY A 361 -6.45 22.13 36.93
N ALA A 362 -7.33 21.21 36.52
CA ALA A 362 -7.83 21.17 35.14
C ALA A 362 -8.39 22.54 34.70
N GLY A 363 -7.97 23.00 33.52
CA GLY A 363 -8.22 24.35 33.02
C GLY A 363 -7.07 25.34 33.22
N GLU A 364 -6.06 25.03 34.03
CA GLU A 364 -4.86 25.86 34.16
C GLU A 364 -4.01 25.84 32.88
N ALA A 365 -3.50 27.00 32.48
CA ALA A 365 -2.62 27.12 31.33
C ALA A 365 -1.22 26.58 31.64
N PHE A 366 -0.61 25.89 30.68
CA PHE A 366 0.79 25.47 30.80
C PHE A 366 1.75 26.58 30.36
N VAL A 367 2.95 26.59 30.95
CA VAL A 367 3.96 27.66 30.78
C VAL A 367 4.32 27.93 29.30
N SER A 368 4.36 26.89 28.45
CA SER A 368 4.58 27.04 27.02
C SER A 368 4.00 25.86 26.23
N ALA A 369 2.83 26.07 25.61
CA ALA A 369 2.17 25.03 24.82
C ALA A 369 3.09 24.49 23.71
N ASP A 370 3.72 25.36 22.92
CA ASP A 370 4.41 24.92 21.69
C ASP A 370 5.68 24.08 21.91
N LYS A 371 6.22 24.06 23.14
CA LYS A 371 7.53 23.47 23.45
C LYS A 371 7.45 22.27 24.40
N GLY A 372 6.25 21.94 24.87
CA GLY A 372 6.07 20.96 25.93
C GLY A 372 5.23 19.76 25.53
N LEU A 373 5.29 18.75 26.37
CA LEU A 373 4.37 17.63 26.41
C LEU A 373 3.90 17.44 27.84
N THR A 374 2.83 16.67 28.02
CA THR A 374 2.38 16.24 29.34
C THR A 374 2.40 14.74 29.49
N TYR A 375 2.46 14.28 30.75
CA TYR A 375 2.26 12.89 31.14
C TYR A 375 1.51 12.86 32.48
N VAL A 376 0.77 11.78 32.73
CA VAL A 376 0.10 11.57 34.03
C VAL A 376 1.04 10.78 34.93
N ASP A 377 1.20 11.23 36.17
CA ASP A 377 2.02 10.52 37.16
C ASP A 377 1.20 9.53 38.01
N ASP A 378 1.87 8.90 38.99
CA ASP A 378 1.26 7.88 39.85
C ASP A 378 0.21 8.46 40.81
N SER A 379 0.23 9.78 41.03
CA SER A 379 -0.77 10.52 41.81
C SER A 379 -1.92 11.05 40.95
N ASN A 380 -2.04 10.57 39.70
CA ASN A 380 -3.07 10.95 38.75
C ASN A 380 -3.05 12.46 38.40
N TYR A 381 -1.87 13.07 38.45
CA TYR A 381 -1.65 14.49 38.16
C TYR A 381 -0.93 14.66 36.83
N GLU A 382 -1.44 15.55 35.98
CA GLU A 382 -0.87 15.83 34.66
C GLU A 382 0.37 16.74 34.78
N PHE A 383 1.56 16.21 34.64
CA PHE A 383 2.79 17.00 34.66
C PHE A 383 3.15 17.50 33.26
N TRP A 384 3.60 18.75 33.19
CA TRP A 384 4.14 19.34 31.97
C TRP A 384 5.67 19.33 32.00
N THR A 385 6.30 19.04 30.86
CA THR A 385 7.75 19.12 30.68
C THR A 385 8.09 19.56 29.26
N HIS A 386 9.26 20.16 29.06
CA HIS A 386 9.76 20.45 27.72
C HIS A 386 10.13 19.17 26.96
N ILE A 387 9.82 19.15 25.66
CA ILE A 387 10.10 18.02 24.76
C ILE A 387 11.61 17.71 24.71
N GLN A 388 12.47 18.74 24.76
CA GLN A 388 13.92 18.58 24.72
C GLN A 388 14.53 17.86 25.94
N PHE A 389 13.80 17.74 27.04
CA PHE A 389 14.27 17.10 28.28
C PHE A 389 13.82 15.65 28.44
N VAL A 390 13.19 15.09 27.40
CA VAL A 390 12.71 13.71 27.43
C VAL A 390 13.40 12.88 26.36
N THR A 391 13.51 11.58 26.61
CA THR A 391 14.00 10.62 25.62
C THR A 391 12.91 9.60 25.35
N ILE A 392 12.55 9.41 24.07
CA ILE A 392 11.61 8.36 23.67
C ILE A 392 12.32 7.01 23.85
N ILE A 393 11.69 6.08 24.55
CA ILE A 393 12.23 4.74 24.79
C ILE A 393 11.37 3.63 24.18
N ASP A 394 10.08 3.90 23.98
CA ASP A 394 9.13 3.01 23.31
C ASP A 394 8.17 3.87 22.47
N ASP A 395 8.12 3.62 21.16
CA ASP A 395 7.24 4.32 20.22
C ASP A 395 6.17 3.41 19.60
N SER A 396 5.84 2.31 20.29
CA SER A 396 4.85 1.34 19.81
C SER A 396 3.44 1.92 19.74
N ARG A 397 3.09 2.83 20.66
CA ARG A 397 1.75 3.45 20.79
C ARG A 397 0.61 2.42 20.86
N GLU A 398 0.90 1.25 21.42
CA GLU A 398 -0.14 0.26 21.72
C GLU A 398 -0.85 0.71 22.99
N GLU A 399 -2.19 0.70 23.00
CA GLU A 399 -2.94 0.71 24.26
C GLU A 399 -2.37 -0.38 25.15
N THR A 400 -2.25 -0.09 26.45
CA THR A 400 -1.74 -1.03 27.45
C THR A 400 -2.52 -2.35 27.38
N GLU A 401 -2.07 -3.29 26.54
CA GLU A 401 -2.46 -4.68 26.60
C GLU A 401 -1.97 -5.18 27.96
N VAL A 402 -2.93 -5.27 28.87
CA VAL A 402 -2.75 -5.75 30.22
C VAL A 402 -2.18 -7.16 30.12
N SER A 403 -0.92 -7.31 30.52
CA SER A 403 -0.30 -8.61 30.66
C SER A 403 -0.93 -9.32 31.85
N ALA A 404 -1.80 -10.30 31.58
CA ALA A 404 -2.00 -11.49 32.39
C ALA A 404 -2.61 -12.59 31.50
#